data_AF-A0A4Z0NWT7-F1
#
_entry.id   AF-A0A4Z0NWT7-F1
#
_cell.length_a   1.000
_cell.length_b   1.000
_cell.length_c   1.000
_cell.angle_alpha   90.00
_cell.angle_beta   90.00
_cell.angle_gamma   90.00
#
_symmetry.space_group_name_H-M   'P 1'
#
loop_
_entity.id
_entity.type
_entity.pdbx_description
1 polymer ?
#
loop_
_entity_poly.entity_id
_entity_poly.type
_entity_poly.pdbx_seq_one_letter_code
_entity_poly.pdbx_strand_id
1 'polypeptide(L)'
;MSDEARLLAEIHAARTLMRAGTRDAVRRPGVGALWAHATRAPGAPVDLAMMRAIRDDPETARRYRALLAGQAIAHAPHAVAASDGQVTARRVGAFTLEILPATEDAPPLLVLRGVGARAPRSIEASLGDETVRLALPPALDDAILVALDPAVPEAARLGAMLREPACAVFLL
;
A
#
# COMPACT_ATOMS: atom_id res chain seq x y z
N MET A 1 20.27 -17.81 41.97
CA MET A 1 19.90 -17.73 40.53
C MET A 1 20.88 -18.61 39.78
N SER A 2 20.40 -19.58 38.99
CA SER A 2 21.25 -20.60 38.37
C SER A 2 22.14 -20.00 37.28
N ASP A 3 23.36 -20.52 37.15
CA ASP A 3 24.36 -20.09 36.15
C ASP A 3 23.81 -20.21 34.71
N GLU A 4 22.87 -21.12 34.50
CA GLU A 4 22.12 -21.32 33.25
C GLU A 4 21.24 -20.11 32.88
N ALA A 5 20.59 -19.46 33.85
CA ALA A 5 19.78 -18.26 33.60
C ALA A 5 20.66 -17.07 33.19
N ARG A 6 21.88 -16.99 33.73
CA ARG A 6 22.87 -15.97 33.35
C ARG A 6 23.38 -16.21 31.93
N LEU A 7 23.71 -17.45 31.59
CA LEU A 7 24.15 -17.82 30.24
C LEU A 7 23.07 -17.53 29.18
N LEU A 8 21.81 -17.84 29.47
CA LEU A 8 20.69 -17.53 28.59
C LEU A 8 20.48 -16.02 28.40
N ALA A 9 20.64 -15.23 29.46
CA ALA A 9 20.57 -13.77 29.39
C ALA A 9 21.70 -13.19 28.53
N GLU A 10 22.93 -13.70 28.68
CA GLU A 10 24.09 -13.29 27.88
C GLU A 10 23.92 -13.64 26.40
N ILE A 11 23.38 -14.83 26.09
CA ILE A 11 23.06 -15.22 24.71
C ILE A 11 21.99 -14.29 24.10
N HIS A 12 20.97 -13.91 24.88
CA HIS A 12 19.95 -12.96 24.42
C HIS A 12 20.50 -11.55 24.21
N ALA A 13 21.39 -11.08 25.09
CA ALA A 13 22.08 -9.80 24.94
C ALA A 13 22.98 -9.79 23.69
N ALA A 14 23.78 -10.84 23.49
CA ALA A 14 24.64 -11.00 22.31
C ALA A 14 23.82 -11.02 21.01
N ARG A 15 22.70 -11.76 20.96
CA ARG A 15 21.78 -11.74 19.81
C ARG A 15 21.18 -10.37 19.54
N THR A 16 20.87 -9.61 20.59
CA THR A 16 20.31 -8.27 20.46
C THR A 16 21.35 -7.30 19.90
N LEU A 17 22.59 -7.37 20.36
CA LEU A 17 23.71 -6.56 19.86
C LEU A 17 24.06 -6.90 18.40
N MET A 18 24.07 -8.19 18.03
CA MET A 18 24.29 -8.60 16.64
C MET A 18 23.17 -8.12 15.70
N ARG A 19 21.92 -8.11 16.17
CA ARG A 19 20.78 -7.54 15.44
C ARG A 19 20.84 -6.01 15.35
N ALA A 20 21.41 -5.34 16.34
CA ALA A 20 21.61 -3.89 16.32
C ALA A 20 22.71 -3.51 15.31
N GLY A 21 23.85 -4.21 15.31
CA GLY A 21 24.95 -3.95 14.36
C GLY A 21 24.62 -4.26 12.89
N THR A 22 23.69 -5.17 12.63
CA THR A 22 23.18 -5.43 11.26
C THR A 22 22.16 -4.40 10.80
N ARG A 23 21.48 -3.68 11.70
CA ARG A 23 20.57 -2.57 11.34
C ARG A 23 21.32 -1.35 10.82
N ASP A 24 22.51 -1.07 11.35
CA ASP A 24 23.36 0.05 10.90
C ASP A 24 24.01 -0.17 9.52
N ALA A 25 24.05 -1.40 9.03
CA ALA A 25 24.64 -1.74 7.73
C ALA A 25 23.60 -1.87 6.58
N VAL A 26 22.34 -1.48 6.80
CA VAL A 26 21.35 -1.45 5.71
C VAL A 26 21.61 -0.21 4.87
N ARG A 27 22.45 -0.36 3.85
CA ARG A 27 22.71 0.66 2.83
C ARG A 27 21.36 1.11 2.27
N ARG A 28 21.00 2.38 2.47
CA ARG A 28 19.75 2.97 1.97
C ARG A 28 19.55 2.59 0.50
N PRO A 29 18.34 2.17 0.09
CA PRO A 29 18.11 1.80 -1.29
C PRO A 29 18.43 2.96 -2.24
N GLY A 30 19.13 2.63 -3.33
CA GLY A 30 19.37 3.57 -4.41
C GLY A 30 18.10 3.85 -5.22
N VAL A 31 18.11 4.93 -6.00
CA VAL A 31 16.96 5.34 -6.85
C VAL A 31 16.54 4.23 -7.81
N GLY A 32 17.48 3.51 -8.41
CA GLY A 32 17.16 2.40 -9.33
C GLY A 32 16.42 1.24 -8.66
N ALA A 33 16.76 0.91 -7.41
CA ALA A 33 16.06 -0.12 -6.65
C ALA A 33 14.65 0.34 -6.26
N LEU A 34 14.49 1.61 -5.85
CA LEU A 34 13.19 2.22 -5.58
C LEU A 34 12.32 2.25 -6.84
N TRP A 35 12.90 2.58 -8.00
CA TRP A 35 12.20 2.57 -9.29
C TRP A 35 11.74 1.16 -9.67
N ALA A 36 12.63 0.17 -9.61
CA ALA A 36 12.28 -1.23 -9.89
C ALA A 36 11.15 -1.72 -8.99
N HIS A 37 11.17 -1.35 -7.70
CA HIS A 37 10.08 -1.65 -6.78
C HIS A 37 8.79 -0.91 -7.15
N ALA A 38 8.87 0.36 -7.51
CA ALA A 38 7.71 1.18 -7.84
C ALA A 38 7.04 0.78 -9.15
N THR A 39 7.78 0.26 -10.14
CA THR A 39 7.25 -0.16 -11.44
C THR A 39 6.94 -1.65 -11.52
N ARG A 40 7.08 -2.40 -10.42
CA ARG A 40 6.76 -3.83 -10.38
C ARG A 40 5.28 -4.07 -10.73
N ALA A 41 5.02 -5.14 -11.47
CA ALA A 41 3.64 -5.58 -11.68
C ALA A 41 2.99 -5.93 -10.32
N PRO A 42 1.68 -5.66 -10.14
CA PRO A 42 0.95 -6.19 -8.99
C PRO A 42 1.08 -7.72 -8.92
N GLY A 43 1.24 -8.27 -7.72
CA GLY A 43 1.48 -9.71 -7.52
C GLY A 43 2.89 -10.21 -7.89
N ALA A 44 3.75 -9.38 -8.51
CA ALA A 44 5.14 -9.76 -8.75
C ALA A 44 5.92 -9.92 -7.43
N PRO A 45 7.00 -10.74 -7.42
CA PRO A 45 7.83 -10.94 -6.24
C PRO A 45 8.27 -9.62 -5.61
N VAL A 46 8.16 -9.55 -4.29
CA VAL A 46 8.46 -8.35 -3.52
C VAL A 46 9.81 -8.52 -2.82
N ASP A 47 10.71 -7.56 -3.03
CA ASP A 47 11.94 -7.46 -2.25
C ASP A 47 11.62 -7.06 -0.80
N LEU A 48 11.77 -8.01 0.11
CA LEU A 48 11.51 -7.81 1.54
C LEU A 48 12.47 -6.80 2.17
N ALA A 49 13.70 -6.67 1.67
CA ALA A 49 14.64 -5.67 2.17
C ALA A 49 14.17 -4.26 1.79
N MET A 50 13.66 -4.09 0.57
CA MET A 50 13.03 -2.85 0.14
C MET A 50 11.77 -2.53 0.97
N MET A 51 10.89 -3.50 1.19
CA MET A 51 9.69 -3.30 2.01
C MET A 51 10.04 -2.89 3.44
N ARG A 52 11.06 -3.52 4.04
CA ARG A 52 11.57 -3.11 5.36
C ARG A 52 12.16 -1.71 5.33
N ALA A 53 12.94 -1.36 4.31
CA ALA A 53 13.49 -0.01 4.18
C ALA A 53 12.38 1.06 4.04
N ILE A 54 11.33 0.78 3.27
CA ILE A 54 10.16 1.68 3.14
C ILE A 54 9.41 1.80 4.47
N ARG A 55 9.31 0.70 5.24
CA ARG A 55 8.63 0.68 6.54
C ARG A 55 9.41 1.38 7.65
N ASP A 56 10.70 1.07 7.75
CA ASP A 56 11.53 1.41 8.91
C ASP A 56 12.30 2.74 8.73
N ASP A 57 12.50 3.23 7.50
CA ASP A 57 13.16 4.50 7.21
C ASP A 57 12.19 5.53 6.60
N PRO A 58 11.74 6.55 7.37
CA PRO A 58 10.82 7.57 6.91
C PRO A 58 11.31 8.34 5.67
N GLU A 59 12.62 8.48 5.49
CA GLU A 59 13.19 9.16 4.33
C GLU A 59 13.03 8.30 3.06
N THR A 60 13.23 6.99 3.17
CA THR A 60 12.95 6.03 2.09
C THR A 60 11.46 6.00 1.76
N ALA A 61 10.58 5.97 2.77
CA ALA A 61 9.13 6.05 2.57
C ALA A 61 8.72 7.32 1.81
N ARG A 62 9.27 8.48 2.20
CA ARG A 62 9.02 9.76 1.53
C ARG A 62 9.47 9.75 0.08
N ARG A 63 10.68 9.24 -0.19
CA ARG A 63 11.22 9.13 -1.56
C ARG A 63 10.37 8.21 -2.42
N TYR A 64 9.93 7.08 -1.86
CA TYR A 64 9.04 6.15 -2.53
C TYR A 64 7.69 6.80 -2.89
N ARG A 65 7.02 7.46 -1.94
CA ARG A 65 5.75 8.14 -2.21
C ARG A 65 5.88 9.28 -3.23
N ALA A 66 6.98 10.04 -3.19
CA ALA A 66 7.26 11.06 -4.19
C ALA A 66 7.44 10.46 -5.59
N LEU A 67 8.12 9.32 -5.68
CA LEU A 67 8.30 8.57 -6.93
C LEU A 67 6.98 8.03 -7.47
N LEU A 68 6.10 7.51 -6.60
CA LEU A 68 4.75 7.09 -6.98
C LEU A 68 3.89 8.28 -7.45
N ALA A 69 3.92 9.39 -6.73
CA ALA A 69 3.15 10.58 -7.10
C ALA A 69 3.58 11.13 -8.46
N GLY A 70 4.87 11.07 -8.80
CA GLY A 70 5.39 11.53 -10.09
C GLY A 70 5.02 10.65 -11.29
N GLN A 71 4.71 9.36 -11.08
CA GLN A 71 4.31 8.43 -12.15
C GLN A 71 2.79 8.21 -12.24
N ALA A 72 2.07 8.51 -11.17
CA ALA A 72 0.65 8.23 -11.08
C ALA A 72 -0.16 9.04 -12.10
N ILE A 73 -1.12 8.38 -12.74
CA ILE A 73 -2.15 9.02 -13.57
C ILE A 73 -2.99 9.97 -12.71
N ALA A 74 -3.26 9.58 -11.46
CA ALA A 74 -3.85 10.45 -10.46
C ALA A 74 -3.41 10.04 -9.05
N HIS A 75 -3.30 11.02 -8.17
CA HIS A 75 -2.85 10.84 -6.79
C HIS A 75 -3.66 11.71 -5.83
N ALA A 76 -3.97 11.16 -4.66
CA ALA A 76 -4.56 11.86 -3.54
C ALA A 76 -3.71 11.60 -2.29
N PRO A 77 -2.99 12.61 -1.73
CA PRO A 77 -2.16 12.42 -0.54
C PRO A 77 -2.98 12.18 0.72
N HIS A 78 -4.21 12.69 0.74
CA HIS A 78 -5.20 12.45 1.77
C HIS A 78 -6.53 12.12 1.09
N ALA A 79 -7.31 11.26 1.72
CA ALA A 79 -8.68 11.03 1.31
C ALA A 79 -9.53 12.24 1.72
N VAL A 80 -9.90 13.10 0.78
CA VAL A 80 -11.07 13.94 1.01
C VAL A 80 -12.28 13.04 0.76
N ALA A 81 -12.80 12.44 1.83
CA ALA A 81 -14.04 11.68 1.78
C ALA A 81 -15.22 12.67 1.75
N ALA A 82 -16.02 12.61 0.70
CA ALA A 82 -17.40 13.09 0.77
C ALA A 82 -18.23 11.84 1.13
N SER A 83 -18.39 11.59 2.44
CA SER A 83 -19.18 10.46 2.94
C SER A 83 -20.54 10.99 3.37
N ASP A 84 -21.60 10.58 2.67
CA ASP A 84 -22.99 10.95 2.95
C ASP A 84 -23.81 9.82 3.62
N GLY A 85 -23.12 8.76 4.10
CA GLY A 85 -23.66 7.90 5.16
C GLY A 85 -23.80 6.40 4.85
N GLN A 86 -23.60 5.95 3.61
CA GLN A 86 -23.53 4.50 3.28
C GLN A 86 -22.49 4.17 2.19
N VAL A 87 -22.24 5.11 1.28
CA VAL A 87 -21.27 4.97 0.20
C VAL A 87 -20.01 5.76 0.56
N THR A 88 -18.85 5.10 0.54
CA THR A 88 -17.57 5.82 0.69
C THR A 88 -17.13 6.28 -0.69
N ALA A 89 -17.38 7.55 -1.02
CA ALA A 89 -16.93 8.17 -2.25
C ALA A 89 -15.72 9.09 -2.03
N ARG A 90 -14.75 9.03 -2.94
CA ARG A 90 -13.47 9.77 -2.86
C ARG A 90 -13.05 10.27 -4.23
N ARG A 91 -12.48 11.48 -4.28
CA ARG A 91 -11.86 12.03 -5.49
C ARG A 91 -10.34 11.77 -5.47
N VAL A 92 -9.82 11.26 -6.58
CA VAL A 92 -8.39 11.05 -6.83
C VAL A 92 -8.07 11.65 -8.19
N GLY A 93 -7.60 12.90 -8.21
CA GLY A 93 -7.47 13.68 -9.45
C GLY A 93 -8.79 13.77 -10.22
N ALA A 94 -8.79 13.31 -11.48
CA ALA A 94 -9.98 13.26 -12.33
C ALA A 94 -10.92 12.07 -12.03
N PHE A 95 -10.48 11.12 -11.19
CA PHE A 95 -11.22 9.90 -10.88
C PHE A 95 -12.04 10.03 -9.60
N THR A 96 -13.17 9.34 -9.57
CA THR A 96 -13.98 9.06 -8.40
C THR A 96 -13.83 7.58 -8.06
N LEU A 97 -13.56 7.30 -6.79
CA LEU A 97 -13.54 5.99 -6.19
C LEU A 97 -14.77 5.87 -5.31
N GLU A 98 -15.56 4.83 -5.51
CA GLU A 98 -16.79 4.59 -4.78
C GLU A 98 -16.78 3.16 -4.24
N ILE A 99 -17.00 2.99 -2.94
CA ILE A 99 -17.16 1.65 -2.34
C ILE A 99 -18.64 1.41 -2.09
N LEU A 100 -19.19 0.47 -2.84
CA LEU A 100 -20.53 -0.08 -2.61
C LEU A 100 -20.44 -1.14 -1.49
N PRO A 101 -21.39 -1.15 -0.55
CA PRO A 101 -21.41 -2.14 0.52
C PRO A 101 -21.62 -3.56 -0.04
N ALA A 102 -21.26 -4.55 0.78
CA ALA A 102 -21.58 -5.95 0.47
C ALA A 102 -23.10 -6.15 0.43
N THR A 103 -23.53 -7.12 -0.36
CA THR A 103 -24.89 -7.68 -0.33
C THR A 103 -24.85 -9.09 0.27
N GLU A 104 -26.01 -9.73 0.41
CA GLU A 104 -26.10 -11.12 0.89
C GLU A 104 -25.31 -12.10 -0.02
N ASP A 105 -25.28 -11.81 -1.32
CA ASP A 105 -24.69 -12.69 -2.34
C ASP A 105 -23.36 -12.17 -2.93
N ALA A 106 -22.86 -11.00 -2.52
CA ALA A 106 -21.67 -10.39 -3.13
C ALA A 106 -20.81 -9.58 -2.15
N PRO A 107 -19.47 -9.61 -2.30
CA PRO A 107 -18.56 -8.79 -1.50
C PRO A 107 -18.71 -7.30 -1.85
N PRO A 108 -18.16 -6.38 -1.02
CA PRO A 108 -18.14 -4.96 -1.35
C PRO A 108 -17.45 -4.71 -2.69
N LEU A 109 -17.92 -3.70 -3.43
CA LEU A 109 -17.41 -3.39 -4.76
C LEU A 109 -16.74 -2.01 -4.77
N LEU A 110 -15.49 -1.94 -5.22
CA LEU A 110 -14.84 -0.69 -5.58
C LEU A 110 -15.16 -0.36 -7.04
N VAL A 111 -15.77 0.80 -7.25
CA VAL A 111 -16.07 1.38 -8.55
C VAL A 111 -15.16 2.58 -8.77
N LEU A 112 -14.30 2.48 -9.78
CA LEU A 112 -13.49 3.59 -10.28
C LEU A 112 -14.15 4.17 -11.51
N ARG A 113 -14.49 5.46 -11.48
CA ARG A 113 -14.97 6.22 -12.65
C ARG A 113 -14.07 7.41 -12.88
N GLY A 114 -13.75 7.73 -14.11
CA GLY A 114 -12.98 8.94 -14.36
C GLY A 114 -12.79 9.21 -15.83
N VAL A 115 -12.65 10.49 -16.15
CA VAL A 115 -12.28 10.97 -17.48
C VAL A 115 -10.77 11.16 -17.50
N GLY A 116 -10.08 10.32 -18.27
CA GLY A 116 -8.63 10.40 -18.44
C GLY A 116 -8.21 9.79 -19.76
N ALA A 117 -7.16 10.34 -20.39
CA ALA A 117 -6.61 9.82 -21.64
C ALA A 117 -6.01 8.40 -21.49
N ARG A 118 -5.76 7.95 -20.26
CA ARG A 118 -5.19 6.65 -19.92
C ARG A 118 -5.91 6.05 -18.71
N ALA A 119 -6.42 4.83 -18.86
CA ALA A 119 -6.98 4.07 -17.76
C ALA A 119 -5.85 3.54 -16.83
N PRO A 120 -6.01 3.65 -15.49
CA PRO A 120 -5.07 3.06 -14.56
C PRO A 120 -5.14 1.53 -14.63
N ARG A 121 -3.97 0.90 -14.52
CA ARG A 121 -3.78 -0.57 -14.54
C ARG A 121 -3.55 -1.12 -13.14
N SER A 122 -3.23 -0.28 -12.18
CA SER A 122 -3.12 -0.67 -10.78
C SER A 122 -3.46 0.47 -9.85
N ILE A 123 -3.83 0.12 -8.64
CA ILE A 123 -4.03 1.04 -7.53
C ILE A 123 -3.05 0.68 -6.43
N GLU A 124 -2.41 1.69 -5.86
CA GLU A 124 -1.67 1.56 -4.61
C GLU A 124 -2.26 2.47 -3.54
N ALA A 125 -2.53 1.88 -2.38
CA ALA A 125 -2.93 2.59 -1.17
C ALA A 125 -1.76 2.58 -0.17
N SER A 126 -1.58 3.68 0.54
CA SER A 126 -0.60 3.80 1.62
C SER A 126 -1.25 4.40 2.87
N LEU A 127 -1.12 3.72 4.00
CA LEU A 127 -1.63 4.17 5.30
C LEU A 127 -0.58 3.88 6.37
N GLY A 128 0.02 4.92 6.94
CA GLY A 128 1.15 4.76 7.85
C GLY A 128 2.35 4.09 7.16
N ASP A 129 2.76 2.94 7.70
CA ASP A 129 3.86 2.09 7.23
C ASP A 129 3.38 0.94 6.33
N GLU A 130 2.07 0.85 6.10
CA GLU A 130 1.45 -0.17 5.27
C GLU A 130 1.16 0.32 3.86
N THR A 131 1.42 -0.56 2.89
CA THR A 131 1.16 -0.34 1.48
C THR A 131 0.47 -1.55 0.87
N VAL A 132 -0.60 -1.34 0.11
CA VAL A 132 -1.29 -2.38 -0.64
C VAL A 132 -1.36 -1.99 -2.10
N ARG A 133 -0.93 -2.89 -2.99
CA ARG A 133 -0.99 -2.71 -4.44
C ARG A 133 -1.85 -3.80 -5.06
N LEU A 134 -2.83 -3.39 -5.86
CA LEU A 134 -3.75 -4.29 -6.56
C LEU A 134 -3.77 -3.99 -8.05
N ALA A 135 -3.85 -5.04 -8.88
CA ALA A 135 -4.12 -4.88 -10.30
C ALA A 135 -5.57 -4.44 -10.51
N LEU A 136 -5.76 -3.49 -11.42
CA LEU A 136 -7.08 -3.06 -11.85
C LEU A 136 -7.45 -3.84 -13.11
N PRO A 137 -8.66 -4.43 -13.18
CA PRO A 137 -9.15 -5.04 -14.40
C PRO A 137 -9.41 -3.97 -15.47
N PRO A 138 -9.58 -4.38 -16.74
CA PRO A 138 -10.02 -3.48 -17.79
C PRO A 138 -11.34 -2.78 -17.41
N ALA A 139 -11.53 -1.56 -17.91
CA ALA A 139 -12.78 -0.85 -17.73
C ALA A 139 -13.92 -1.52 -18.51
N LEU A 140 -15.11 -1.49 -17.91
CA LEU A 140 -16.39 -1.86 -18.48
C LEU A 140 -17.29 -0.60 -18.42
N ASP A 141 -17.79 -0.15 -19.57
CA ASP A 141 -18.65 1.04 -19.68
C ASP A 141 -18.11 2.26 -18.90
N ASP A 142 -16.84 2.61 -19.15
CA ASP A 142 -16.11 3.72 -18.51
C ASP A 142 -15.91 3.59 -16.99
N ALA A 143 -16.14 2.40 -16.42
CA ALA A 143 -15.91 2.10 -15.02
C ALA A 143 -14.97 0.90 -14.83
N ILE A 144 -14.05 0.99 -13.87
CA ILE A 144 -13.27 -0.16 -13.41
C ILE A 144 -13.95 -0.70 -12.16
N LEU A 145 -14.28 -2.00 -12.17
CA LEU A 145 -14.97 -2.68 -11.08
C LEU A 145 -14.03 -3.68 -10.42
N VAL A 146 -13.88 -3.57 -9.10
CA VAL A 146 -13.01 -4.46 -8.31
C VAL A 146 -13.79 -5.00 -7.12
N ALA A 147 -13.93 -6.32 -7.05
CA ALA A 147 -14.46 -6.97 -5.86
C ALA A 147 -13.45 -6.86 -4.71
N LEU A 148 -13.88 -6.29 -3.59
CA LEU A 148 -13.11 -6.21 -2.34
C LEU A 148 -13.39 -7.46 -1.49
N ASP A 149 -13.20 -8.63 -2.11
CA ASP A 149 -13.52 -9.93 -1.53
C ASP A 149 -12.70 -10.21 -0.26
N PRO A 150 -13.34 -10.50 0.89
CA PRO A 150 -12.65 -10.93 2.11
C PRO A 150 -11.73 -12.15 1.93
N ALA A 151 -11.99 -13.01 0.94
CA ALA A 151 -11.16 -14.16 0.62
C ALA A 151 -9.85 -13.77 -0.10
N VAL A 152 -9.73 -12.54 -0.59
CA VAL A 152 -8.53 -11.99 -1.23
C VAL A 152 -7.92 -10.93 -0.31
N PRO A 153 -6.86 -11.26 0.46
CA PRO A 153 -6.33 -10.38 1.51
C PRO A 153 -5.99 -8.96 1.04
N GLU A 154 -5.38 -8.83 -0.13
CA GLU A 154 -5.02 -7.54 -0.71
C GLU A 154 -6.25 -6.71 -1.06
N ALA A 155 -7.31 -7.34 -1.58
CA ALA A 155 -8.55 -6.65 -1.94
C ALA A 155 -9.32 -6.21 -0.69
N ALA A 156 -9.43 -7.08 0.30
CA ALA A 156 -10.02 -6.78 1.60
C ALA A 156 -9.27 -5.63 2.29
N ARG A 157 -7.93 -5.67 2.29
CA ARG A 157 -7.11 -4.65 2.94
C ARG A 157 -7.15 -3.32 2.20
N LEU A 158 -7.13 -3.33 0.87
CA LEU A 158 -7.35 -2.14 0.07
C LEU A 158 -8.69 -1.48 0.44
N GLY A 159 -9.77 -2.25 0.51
CA GLY A 159 -11.08 -1.77 0.92
C GLY A 159 -11.09 -1.13 2.30
N ALA A 160 -10.39 -1.72 3.28
CA ALA A 160 -10.25 -1.14 4.61
C ALA A 160 -9.47 0.19 4.57
N MET A 161 -8.30 0.22 3.92
CA MET A 161 -7.47 1.42 3.81
C MET A 161 -8.21 2.56 3.10
N LEU A 162 -8.98 2.28 2.05
CA LEU A 162 -9.70 3.30 1.30
C LEU A 162 -10.80 4.01 2.12
N ARG A 163 -11.28 3.42 3.21
CA ARG A 163 -12.21 4.07 4.14
C ARG A 163 -11.53 5.04 5.10
N GLU A 164 -10.21 4.92 5.27
CA GLU A 164 -9.45 5.75 6.19
C GLU A 164 -9.10 7.11 5.56
N PRO A 165 -9.44 8.23 6.23
CA PRO A 165 -9.16 9.58 5.73
C PRO A 165 -7.67 9.84 5.44
N ALA A 166 -6.81 9.23 6.25
CA ALA A 166 -5.35 9.38 6.16
C ALA A 166 -4.71 8.53 5.04
N CYS A 167 -5.49 7.71 4.33
CA CYS A 167 -4.95 6.86 3.28
C CYS A 167 -4.62 7.65 2.01
N ALA A 168 -3.34 7.64 1.64
CA ALA A 168 -2.89 8.11 0.33
C ALA A 168 -3.20 7.08 -0.75
N VAL A 169 -3.57 7.53 -1.95
CA VAL A 169 -3.96 6.67 -3.08
C VAL A 169 -3.24 7.10 -4.35
N PHE A 170 -2.68 6.15 -5.07
CA PHE A 170 -1.98 6.32 -6.34
C PHE A 170 -2.64 5.43 -7.40
N LEU A 171 -3.10 6.03 -8.50
CA LEU A 171 -3.61 5.32 -9.66
C LEU A 171 -2.49 5.27 -10.71
N LEU A 172 -2.04 4.06 -11.08
CA LEU A 172 -0.83 3.80 -11.87
C LEU A 172 -1.17 3.12 -13.20
#